data_AF-A0A6G1KGN9-F1
#
_entry.id   AF-A0A6G1KGN9-F1
#
_cell.length_a   1.000
_cell.length_b   1.000
_cell.length_c   1.000
_cell.angle_alpha   90.00
_cell.angle_beta   90.00
_cell.angle_gamma   90.00
#
_symmetry.space_group_name_H-M   'P 1'
#
loop_
_entity.id
_entity.type
_entity.pdbx_description
1 polymer ?
#
loop_
_entity_poly.entity_id
_entity_poly.type
_entity_poly.pdbx_seq_one_letter_code
_entity_poly.pdbx_strand_id
1 'polypeptide(L)'
;MKFLITLLSAAALLASGISASPLGERGLIKARAVPTTNYDIDKAIAHWMKERHTRHMFVTAGTTTGGWESWAQLELEQVFKNKFKINQDTDIREQSKVFNKLPKASHAKIADFVLPQTDDYKGMIIELKCENKKTNRGDHMQKPVLKDIDKGFQVKDAYSHYTFVALVMAYTDEAQEALTDIGLKPIKRAEHIVKDIGTMRVYRKDTPSAQQYIDGMTDLTEAFENLFFEESGKTTTGSDKTTTGSASGKTTTGSGKTTTGSASGKTTTGSDKKTTASAKTTTGSASGKTTTGSDKKTTASGKKTTASGKKTTGSA
;
A
#
# COMPACT_ATOMS: atom_id res chain seq x y z
N MET A 1 29.58 -10.81 -5.56
CA MET A 1 29.50 -11.24 -6.97
C MET A 1 28.88 -12.62 -7.20
N LYS A 2 29.05 -13.62 -6.30
CA LYS A 2 28.43 -14.95 -6.48
C LYS A 2 26.89 -14.98 -6.41
N PHE A 3 26.26 -14.06 -5.67
CA PHE A 3 24.80 -13.95 -5.57
C PHE A 3 24.10 -13.41 -6.84
N LEU A 4 24.79 -12.59 -7.64
CA LEU A 4 24.21 -12.02 -8.86
C LEU A 4 24.10 -13.07 -9.98
N ILE A 5 25.06 -14.00 -10.03
CA ILE A 5 25.10 -15.08 -11.02
C ILE A 5 23.99 -16.11 -10.75
N THR A 6 23.68 -16.39 -9.47
CA THR A 6 22.58 -17.31 -9.11
C THR A 6 21.20 -16.74 -9.44
N LEU A 7 21.02 -15.41 -9.35
CA LEU A 7 19.75 -14.76 -9.70
C LEU A 7 19.51 -14.78 -11.22
N LEU A 8 20.55 -14.57 -12.02
CA LEU A 8 20.49 -14.65 -13.49
C LEU A 8 20.22 -16.06 -14.02
N SER A 9 20.70 -17.11 -13.33
CA SER A 9 20.43 -18.50 -13.73
C SER A 9 19.00 -18.96 -13.46
N ALA A 10 18.26 -18.30 -12.54
CA ALA A 10 16.85 -18.61 -12.28
C ALA A 10 15.92 -18.05 -13.38
N ALA A 11 16.27 -16.90 -13.97
CA ALA A 11 15.51 -16.30 -15.07
C ALA A 11 15.60 -17.15 -16.36
N ALA A 12 16.75 -17.78 -16.63
CA ALA A 12 16.94 -18.61 -17.81
C ALA A 12 16.19 -19.96 -17.78
N LEU A 13 15.71 -20.41 -16.61
CA LEU A 13 15.02 -21.69 -16.45
C LEU A 13 13.48 -21.58 -16.55
N LEU A 14 12.94 -20.36 -16.56
CA LEU A 14 11.50 -20.10 -16.71
C LEU A 14 11.06 -19.92 -18.18
N ALA A 15 12.00 -19.81 -19.12
CA ALA A 15 11.71 -19.67 -20.55
C ALA A 15 11.46 -21.01 -21.29
N SER A 16 11.64 -22.16 -20.62
CA SER A 16 11.46 -23.48 -21.25
C SER A 16 10.37 -24.30 -20.55
N GLY A 17 9.10 -24.16 -20.95
CA GLY A 17 8.17 -25.25 -20.69
C GLY A 17 6.68 -24.97 -20.51
N ILE A 18 6.10 -23.85 -20.97
CA ILE A 18 4.63 -23.79 -21.07
C ILE A 18 4.23 -24.33 -22.45
N SER A 19 4.08 -25.65 -22.51
CA SER A 19 3.41 -26.36 -23.60
C SER A 19 1.97 -25.85 -23.70
N ALA A 20 1.69 -25.04 -24.72
CA ALA A 20 0.34 -24.68 -25.13
C ALA A 20 -0.35 -25.92 -25.73
N SER A 21 -0.94 -26.76 -24.88
CA SER A 21 -1.89 -27.78 -25.34
C SER A 21 -3.16 -27.08 -25.84
N PRO A 22 -3.66 -27.37 -27.05
CA PRO A 22 -4.92 -26.82 -27.52
C PRO A 22 -6.06 -27.32 -26.64
N LEU A 23 -6.77 -26.37 -26.04
CA LEU A 23 -8.01 -26.58 -25.29
C LEU A 23 -9.07 -27.17 -26.22
N GLY A 24 -9.23 -28.50 -26.19
CA GLY A 24 -10.32 -29.19 -26.86
C GLY A 24 -11.68 -28.81 -26.27
N GLU A 25 -12.72 -28.94 -27.09
CA GLU A 25 -14.15 -28.53 -26.98
C GLU A 25 -14.94 -28.94 -25.71
N ARG A 26 -14.29 -29.32 -24.61
CA ARG A 26 -14.98 -29.65 -23.35
C ARG A 26 -15.11 -28.42 -22.46
N GLY A 27 -16.02 -27.52 -22.85
CA GLY A 27 -16.60 -26.48 -22.01
C GLY A 27 -15.60 -25.41 -21.56
N LEU A 28 -15.87 -24.15 -21.89
CA LEU A 28 -15.16 -23.01 -21.30
C LEU A 28 -15.24 -23.09 -19.77
N ILE A 29 -14.19 -23.60 -19.13
CA ILE A 29 -13.92 -23.33 -17.73
C ILE A 29 -13.66 -21.83 -17.69
N LYS A 30 -14.71 -21.03 -17.47
CA LYS A 30 -14.54 -19.63 -17.11
C LYS A 30 -13.74 -19.64 -15.82
N ALA A 31 -12.43 -19.40 -15.92
CA ALA A 31 -11.61 -19.09 -14.77
C ALA A 31 -12.34 -17.97 -14.03
N ARG A 32 -12.81 -18.25 -12.81
CA ARG A 32 -13.53 -17.26 -12.01
C ARG A 32 -12.53 -16.13 -11.77
N ALA A 33 -12.82 -14.94 -12.30
CA ALA A 33 -11.93 -13.80 -12.16
C ALA A 33 -11.69 -13.56 -10.67
N VAL A 34 -10.42 -13.50 -10.26
CA VAL A 34 -10.06 -13.21 -8.87
C VAL A 34 -10.46 -11.75 -8.60
N PRO A 35 -11.23 -11.46 -7.52
CA PRO A 35 -11.57 -10.09 -7.19
C PRO A 35 -10.30 -9.27 -6.95
N THR A 36 -10.28 -8.05 -7.47
CA THR A 36 -9.16 -7.11 -7.31
C THR A 36 -9.37 -6.15 -6.14
N THR A 37 -10.58 -6.07 -5.61
CA THR A 37 -10.97 -5.15 -4.53
C THR A 37 -10.47 -5.67 -3.18
N ASN A 38 -9.76 -4.83 -2.43
CA ASN A 38 -9.36 -5.15 -1.06
C ASN A 38 -10.48 -4.85 -0.05
N TYR A 39 -10.43 -5.50 1.11
CA TYR A 39 -11.20 -5.10 2.29
C TYR A 39 -10.89 -3.65 2.70
N ASP A 40 -11.93 -2.84 2.96
CA ASP A 40 -11.82 -1.49 3.51
C ASP A 40 -11.68 -1.54 5.04
N ILE A 41 -10.56 -2.09 5.51
CA ILE A 41 -10.25 -2.20 6.95
C ILE A 41 -10.07 -0.82 7.60
N ASP A 42 -9.63 0.18 6.84
CA ASP A 42 -9.44 1.55 7.32
C ASP A 42 -10.75 2.12 7.87
N LYS A 43 -11.83 1.99 7.09
CA LYS A 43 -13.16 2.43 7.51
C LYS A 43 -13.70 1.62 8.68
N ALA A 44 -13.42 0.32 8.72
CA ALA A 44 -13.83 -0.57 9.82
C ALA A 44 -13.18 -0.13 11.14
N ILE A 45 -11.86 0.05 11.13
CA ILE A 45 -11.07 0.46 12.29
C ILE A 45 -11.42 1.89 12.73
N ALA A 46 -11.56 2.82 11.79
CA ALA A 46 -11.97 4.19 12.10
C ALA A 46 -13.39 4.29 12.65
N HIS A 47 -14.25 3.28 12.45
CA HIS A 47 -15.54 3.17 13.12
C HIS A 47 -15.36 2.62 14.53
N TRP A 48 -14.67 1.48 14.67
CA TRP A 48 -14.39 0.83 15.95
C TRP A 48 -13.74 1.76 16.97
N MET A 49 -12.76 2.59 16.57
CA MET A 49 -12.12 3.57 17.47
C MET A 49 -13.04 4.70 17.95
N LYS A 50 -14.21 4.87 17.33
CA LYS A 50 -15.21 5.85 17.76
C LYS A 50 -16.16 5.30 18.81
N GLU A 51 -16.21 3.98 18.97
CA GLU A 51 -17.10 3.34 19.91
C GLU A 51 -16.71 3.69 21.34
N ARG A 52 -17.72 3.98 22.17
CA ARG A 52 -17.53 4.39 23.56
C ARG A 52 -16.79 3.33 24.37
N HIS A 53 -17.12 2.06 24.15
CA HIS A 53 -16.48 0.92 24.81
C HIS A 53 -14.98 0.87 24.49
N THR A 54 -14.63 0.86 23.21
CA THR A 54 -13.23 0.83 22.73
C THR A 54 -12.40 1.96 23.31
N ARG A 55 -12.93 3.20 23.29
CA ARG A 55 -12.24 4.38 23.85
C ARG A 55 -11.97 4.25 25.35
N HIS A 56 -12.92 3.70 26.08
CA HIS A 56 -12.73 3.43 27.51
C HIS A 56 -11.61 2.41 27.75
N MET A 57 -11.57 1.36 26.93
CA MET A 57 -10.55 0.31 27.03
C MET A 57 -9.13 0.78 26.69
N PHE A 58 -8.97 1.81 25.85
CA PHE A 58 -7.63 2.35 25.54
C PHE A 58 -6.88 2.90 26.76
N VAL A 59 -7.58 3.40 27.77
CA VAL A 59 -6.94 3.82 29.04
C VAL A 59 -6.29 2.62 29.72
N THR A 60 -7.00 1.50 29.80
CA THR A 60 -6.48 0.25 30.37
C THR A 60 -5.36 -0.33 29.51
N ALA A 61 -5.53 -0.32 28.19
CA ALA A 61 -4.55 -0.82 27.22
C ALA A 61 -3.21 -0.06 27.29
N GLY A 62 -3.24 1.27 27.37
CA GLY A 62 -2.03 2.09 27.45
C GLY A 62 -1.32 2.03 28.81
N THR A 63 -2.03 1.64 29.88
CA THR A 63 -1.45 1.57 31.23
C THR A 63 -1.03 0.18 31.67
N THR A 64 -1.53 -0.88 31.02
CA THR A 64 -1.17 -2.25 31.37
C THR A 64 0.31 -2.54 31.11
N THR A 65 0.90 -3.36 31.97
CA THR A 65 2.24 -3.91 31.76
C THR A 65 2.22 -5.15 30.88
N GLY A 66 1.06 -5.78 30.69
CA GLY A 66 0.87 -6.89 29.76
C GLY A 66 0.66 -6.39 28.34
N GLY A 67 0.80 -7.27 27.35
CA GLY A 67 0.31 -7.00 26.01
C GLY A 67 -1.23 -6.93 26.02
N TRP A 68 -1.80 -6.01 25.24
CA TRP A 68 -3.26 -5.91 25.03
C TRP A 68 -3.66 -6.32 23.61
N GLU A 69 -2.71 -6.87 22.84
CA GLU A 69 -2.89 -7.32 21.47
C GLU A 69 -4.01 -8.35 21.37
N SER A 70 -4.07 -9.34 22.28
CA SER A 70 -5.15 -10.35 22.28
C SER A 70 -6.54 -9.77 22.48
N TRP A 71 -6.68 -8.71 23.30
CA TRP A 71 -7.97 -8.00 23.43
C TRP A 71 -8.33 -7.27 22.14
N ALA A 72 -7.38 -6.53 21.55
CA ALA A 72 -7.60 -5.86 20.28
C ALA A 72 -7.95 -6.86 19.17
N GLN A 73 -7.34 -8.05 19.19
CA GLN A 73 -7.64 -9.11 18.24
C GLN A 73 -9.09 -9.60 18.34
N LEU A 74 -9.59 -9.82 19.55
CA LEU A 74 -10.97 -10.25 19.80
C LEU A 74 -11.98 -9.20 19.32
N GLU A 75 -11.75 -7.93 19.65
CA GLU A 75 -12.62 -6.82 19.24
C GLU A 75 -12.63 -6.65 17.71
N LEU A 76 -11.45 -6.63 17.09
CA LEU A 76 -11.32 -6.45 15.65
C LEU A 76 -11.88 -7.63 14.86
N GLU A 77 -11.81 -8.87 15.37
CA GLU A 77 -12.48 -10.01 14.75
C GLU A 77 -13.98 -9.74 14.59
N GLN A 78 -14.65 -9.29 15.65
CA GLN A 78 -16.07 -8.97 15.62
C GLN A 78 -16.36 -7.82 14.65
N VAL A 79 -15.53 -6.77 14.68
CA VAL A 79 -15.64 -5.64 13.75
C VAL A 79 -15.52 -6.11 12.30
N PHE A 80 -14.53 -6.92 11.96
CA PHE A 80 -14.32 -7.40 10.60
C PHE A 80 -15.44 -8.34 10.16
N LYS A 81 -15.86 -9.29 11.01
CA LYS A 81 -16.97 -10.20 10.72
C LYS A 81 -18.25 -9.44 10.40
N ASN A 82 -18.62 -8.51 11.27
CA ASN A 82 -19.83 -7.71 11.10
C ASN A 82 -19.73 -6.76 9.89
N LYS A 83 -18.59 -6.08 9.73
CA LYS A 83 -18.42 -5.08 8.67
C LYS A 83 -18.42 -5.69 7.29
N PHE A 84 -17.78 -6.84 7.13
CA PHE A 84 -17.58 -7.50 5.85
C PHE A 84 -18.50 -8.70 5.62
N LYS A 85 -19.48 -8.92 6.52
CA LYS A 85 -20.44 -10.03 6.45
C LYS A 85 -19.77 -11.40 6.34
N ILE A 86 -18.63 -11.57 7.02
CA ILE A 86 -17.97 -12.88 7.12
C ILE A 86 -18.82 -13.73 8.08
N ASN A 87 -19.05 -15.00 7.74
CA ASN A 87 -19.81 -15.91 8.59
C ASN A 87 -19.19 -15.95 10.00
N GLN A 88 -20.02 -15.87 11.03
CA GLN A 88 -19.61 -15.85 12.43
C GLN A 88 -18.80 -17.09 12.83
N ASP A 89 -19.08 -18.23 12.21
CA ASP A 89 -18.37 -19.50 12.43
C ASP A 89 -17.04 -19.58 11.67
N THR A 90 -16.74 -18.62 10.80
CA THR A 90 -15.46 -18.58 10.08
C THR A 90 -14.36 -18.18 11.06
N ASP A 91 -13.42 -19.08 11.28
CA ASP A 91 -12.21 -18.77 12.05
C ASP A 91 -11.26 -17.91 11.21
N ILE A 92 -11.08 -16.66 11.66
CA ILE A 92 -10.22 -15.67 10.99
C ILE A 92 -9.03 -15.26 11.85
N ARG A 93 -8.90 -15.70 13.11
CA ARG A 93 -7.80 -15.29 14.00
C ARG A 93 -6.72 -16.36 14.07
N GLU A 94 -5.50 -15.95 14.38
CA GLU A 94 -4.42 -16.87 14.80
C GLU A 94 -4.21 -18.05 13.80
N GLN A 95 -4.16 -17.73 12.50
CA GLN A 95 -4.13 -18.74 11.44
C GLN A 95 -2.69 -19.17 11.11
N SER A 96 -2.31 -20.37 11.56
CA SER A 96 -0.99 -20.96 11.26
C SER A 96 -0.85 -21.50 9.84
N LYS A 97 -1.97 -21.73 9.15
CA LYS A 97 -2.01 -22.35 7.80
C LYS A 97 -1.41 -21.47 6.70
N VAL A 98 -1.21 -20.18 6.95
CA VAL A 98 -0.83 -19.16 5.96
C VAL A 98 0.66 -19.20 5.62
N PHE A 99 1.52 -19.52 6.58
CA PHE A 99 2.97 -19.37 6.42
C PHE A 99 3.68 -20.69 6.16
N ASN A 100 4.72 -20.64 5.35
CA ASN A 100 5.65 -21.75 5.18
C ASN A 100 6.32 -22.08 6.52
N LYS A 101 6.35 -23.38 6.87
CA LYS A 101 7.10 -23.84 8.05
C LYS A 101 8.58 -23.76 7.71
N LEU A 102 9.33 -22.92 8.42
CA LEU A 102 10.77 -22.82 8.22
C LEU A 102 11.48 -24.09 8.70
N PRO A 103 12.48 -24.60 7.97
CA PRO A 103 13.35 -25.65 8.47
C PRO A 103 13.97 -25.20 9.79
N LYS A 104 13.78 -25.97 10.87
CA LYS A 104 14.25 -25.69 12.25
C LYS A 104 13.39 -24.75 13.11
N ALA A 105 12.26 -24.22 12.62
CA ALA A 105 11.32 -23.53 13.50
C ALA A 105 10.59 -24.55 14.39
N SER A 106 10.61 -24.34 15.72
CA SER A 106 9.89 -25.17 16.68
C SER A 106 8.37 -25.04 16.51
N HIS A 107 7.90 -23.89 16.02
CA HIS A 107 6.49 -23.62 15.77
C HIS A 107 6.30 -23.00 14.38
N ALA A 108 5.14 -23.28 13.78
CA ALA A 108 4.71 -22.55 12.60
C ALA A 108 4.47 -21.08 12.97
N LYS A 109 4.75 -20.17 12.04
CA LYS A 109 4.32 -18.78 12.18
C LYS A 109 2.79 -18.74 12.13
N ILE A 110 2.22 -17.77 12.82
CA ILE A 110 0.78 -17.59 12.97
C ILE A 110 0.46 -16.17 12.54
N ALA A 111 -0.52 -16.03 11.63
CA ALA A 111 -1.06 -14.73 11.25
C ALA A 111 -2.11 -14.29 12.26
N ASP A 112 -2.14 -13.01 12.62
CA ASP A 112 -3.13 -12.51 13.58
C ASP A 112 -4.53 -12.54 12.99
N PHE A 113 -4.68 -12.18 11.71
CA PHE A 113 -5.92 -12.38 10.97
C PHE A 113 -5.73 -12.91 9.55
N VAL A 114 -6.73 -13.65 9.08
CA VAL A 114 -6.92 -14.01 7.66
C VAL A 114 -8.37 -13.77 7.28
N LEU A 115 -8.62 -12.67 6.57
CA LEU A 115 -9.92 -12.41 5.96
C LEU A 115 -10.02 -13.26 4.67
N PRO A 116 -11.08 -14.07 4.51
CA PRO A 116 -11.18 -15.01 3.40
C PRO A 116 -11.31 -14.27 2.06
N GLN A 117 -10.96 -14.90 0.95
CA GLN A 117 -11.41 -14.40 -0.35
C GLN A 117 -12.93 -14.62 -0.49
N THR A 118 -13.62 -13.65 -1.08
CA THR A 118 -15.05 -13.73 -1.42
C THR A 118 -15.25 -13.39 -2.90
N ASP A 119 -16.49 -13.34 -3.39
CA ASP A 119 -16.74 -12.86 -4.76
C ASP A 119 -16.49 -11.35 -4.90
N ASP A 120 -16.57 -10.59 -3.80
CA ASP A 120 -16.40 -9.13 -3.79
C ASP A 120 -15.00 -8.68 -3.38
N TYR A 121 -14.29 -9.49 -2.59
CA TYR A 121 -13.05 -9.10 -1.94
C TYR A 121 -11.93 -10.12 -2.16
N LYS A 122 -10.76 -9.59 -2.51
CA LYS A 122 -9.47 -10.27 -2.39
C LYS A 122 -9.24 -10.65 -0.93
N GLY A 123 -8.70 -11.84 -0.70
CA GLY A 123 -8.30 -12.26 0.65
C GLY A 123 -7.25 -11.33 1.25
N MET A 124 -7.19 -11.26 2.58
CA MET A 124 -6.26 -10.37 3.30
C MET A 124 -5.65 -11.07 4.51
N ILE A 125 -4.34 -10.96 4.66
CA ILE A 125 -3.58 -11.42 5.82
C ILE A 125 -3.18 -10.19 6.62
N ILE A 126 -3.44 -10.17 7.92
CA ILE A 126 -3.13 -9.02 8.78
C ILE A 126 -2.23 -9.49 9.92
N GLU A 127 -1.12 -8.80 10.12
CA GLU A 127 -0.31 -8.86 11.34
C GLU A 127 -0.60 -7.61 12.16
N LEU A 128 -1.02 -7.79 13.41
CA LEU A 128 -1.35 -6.74 14.36
C LEU A 128 -0.20 -6.58 15.35
N LYS A 129 0.23 -5.34 15.57
CA LYS A 129 1.13 -4.99 16.67
C LYS A 129 0.55 -3.87 17.52
N CYS A 130 0.61 -4.04 18.83
CA CYS A 130 0.20 -2.99 19.76
C CYS A 130 1.37 -2.51 20.61
N GLU A 131 1.52 -1.18 20.70
CA GLU A 131 2.43 -0.55 21.65
C GLU A 131 2.05 -0.95 23.08
N ASN A 132 3.04 -1.29 23.90
CA ASN A 132 2.82 -1.58 25.31
C ASN A 132 3.86 -0.88 26.17
N LYS A 133 3.56 -0.71 27.45
CA LYS A 133 4.37 0.09 28.36
C LYS A 133 5.79 -0.45 28.61
N LYS A 134 6.03 -1.75 28.40
CA LYS A 134 7.27 -2.44 28.82
C LYS A 134 8.22 -2.79 27.67
N THR A 135 7.75 -3.58 26.71
CA THR A 135 8.63 -4.25 25.73
C THR A 135 8.63 -3.58 24.37
N ASN A 136 7.51 -2.98 23.98
CA ASN A 136 7.31 -2.37 22.67
C ASN A 136 6.86 -0.92 22.86
N ARG A 137 7.59 -0.13 23.65
CA ARG A 137 7.28 1.29 23.88
C ARG A 137 8.17 2.16 23.01
N GLY A 138 7.61 3.20 22.40
CA GLY A 138 8.39 4.15 21.61
C GLY A 138 9.05 3.48 20.39
N ASP A 139 10.30 3.83 20.13
CA ASP A 139 11.11 3.33 19.01
C ASP A 139 11.37 1.81 19.04
N HIS A 140 11.30 1.19 20.22
CA HIS A 140 11.41 -0.27 20.37
C HIS A 140 10.33 -1.05 19.59
N MET A 141 9.26 -0.38 19.12
CA MET A 141 8.26 -0.94 18.22
C MET A 141 8.78 -1.25 16.81
N GLN A 142 9.80 -0.55 16.31
CA GLN A 142 10.24 -0.73 14.90
C GLN A 142 10.65 -2.16 14.61
N LYS A 143 11.50 -2.73 15.47
CA LYS A 143 12.06 -4.07 15.28
C LYS A 143 10.98 -5.16 15.22
N PRO A 144 10.01 -5.27 16.16
CA PRO A 144 8.94 -6.24 16.04
C PRO A 144 8.04 -5.99 14.82
N VAL A 145 7.72 -4.73 14.49
CA VAL A 145 6.89 -4.41 13.31
C VAL A 145 7.57 -4.80 12.00
N LEU A 146 8.87 -4.52 11.84
CA LEU A 146 9.64 -4.96 10.67
C LEU A 146 9.68 -6.48 10.54
N LYS A 147 9.85 -7.20 11.66
CA LYS A 147 9.77 -8.67 11.65
C LYS A 147 8.41 -9.19 11.18
N ASP A 148 7.33 -8.51 11.53
CA ASP A 148 5.98 -8.86 11.09
C ASP A 148 5.78 -8.54 9.60
N ILE A 149 6.28 -7.41 9.12
CA ILE A 149 6.32 -7.07 7.68
C ILE A 149 7.07 -8.16 6.90
N ASP A 150 8.21 -8.63 7.39
CA ASP A 150 9.03 -9.68 6.77
C ASP A 150 8.34 -11.06 6.71
N LYS A 151 7.27 -11.28 7.49
CA LYS A 151 6.46 -12.50 7.37
C LYS A 151 5.72 -12.54 6.02
N GLY A 152 5.46 -11.40 5.38
CA GLY A 152 4.83 -11.33 4.06
C GLY A 152 5.57 -12.13 2.99
N PHE A 153 6.90 -12.21 3.07
CA PHE A 153 7.73 -13.01 2.15
C PHE A 153 7.69 -14.52 2.41
N GLN A 154 6.98 -14.95 3.45
CA GLN A 154 6.89 -16.35 3.88
C GLN A 154 5.47 -16.92 3.73
N VAL A 155 4.56 -16.13 3.16
CA VAL A 155 3.21 -16.55 2.83
C VAL A 155 3.27 -17.71 1.82
N LYS A 156 2.48 -18.76 2.06
CA LYS A 156 2.37 -19.90 1.14
C LYS A 156 1.76 -19.48 -0.18
N ASP A 157 2.10 -20.20 -1.23
CA ASP A 157 1.58 -19.95 -2.58
C ASP A 157 0.04 -19.97 -2.67
N ALA A 158 -0.62 -20.83 -1.88
CA ALA A 158 -2.09 -20.84 -1.78
C ALA A 158 -2.73 -19.50 -1.33
N TYR A 159 -1.94 -18.58 -0.76
CA TYR A 159 -2.34 -17.24 -0.34
C TYR A 159 -1.52 -16.14 -1.04
N SER A 160 -0.78 -16.45 -2.10
CA SER A 160 0.06 -15.48 -2.84
C SER A 160 -0.74 -14.34 -3.48
N HIS A 161 -2.03 -14.57 -3.69
CA HIS A 161 -2.99 -13.58 -4.17
C HIS A 161 -3.73 -12.87 -3.03
N TYR A 162 -3.35 -13.04 -1.76
CA TYR A 162 -3.90 -12.25 -0.65
C TYR A 162 -3.11 -10.94 -0.51
N THR A 163 -3.76 -9.89 -0.01
CA THR A 163 -3.05 -8.67 0.40
C THR A 163 -2.50 -8.86 1.80
N PHE A 164 -1.21 -8.61 1.98
CA PHE A 164 -0.57 -8.67 3.30
C PHE A 164 -0.53 -7.29 3.92
N VAL A 165 -0.98 -7.15 5.17
CA VAL A 165 -1.07 -5.87 5.86
C VAL A 165 -0.40 -5.96 7.23
N ALA A 166 0.53 -5.06 7.51
CA ALA A 166 0.97 -4.77 8.86
C ALA A 166 0.10 -3.64 9.44
N LEU A 167 -0.58 -3.93 10.55
CA LEU A 167 -1.45 -3.01 11.26
C LEU A 167 -0.87 -2.74 12.65
N VAL A 168 -0.68 -1.48 13.02
CA VAL A 168 0.01 -1.13 14.27
C VAL A 168 -0.77 -0.09 15.04
N MET A 169 -0.98 -0.31 16.34
CA MET A 169 -1.59 0.66 17.25
C MET A 169 -0.54 1.26 18.18
N ALA A 170 -0.39 2.59 18.15
CA ALA A 170 0.61 3.32 18.93
C ALA A 170 -0.03 4.53 19.62
N TYR A 171 0.48 4.92 20.79
CA TYR A 171 -0.01 6.05 21.57
C TYR A 171 1.07 7.02 22.04
N THR A 172 2.35 6.63 22.03
CA THR A 172 3.45 7.57 22.31
C THR A 172 3.90 8.27 21.04
N ASP A 173 4.43 9.49 21.17
CA ASP A 173 4.90 10.25 20.00
C ASP A 173 6.15 9.60 19.42
N GLU A 174 7.03 9.04 20.27
CA GLU A 174 8.23 8.32 19.84
C GLU A 174 7.88 7.09 18.99
N ALA A 175 6.85 6.32 19.37
CA ALA A 175 6.43 5.17 18.56
C ALA A 175 5.84 5.62 17.22
N GLN A 176 5.05 6.69 17.21
CA GLN A 176 4.42 7.21 16.00
C GLN A 176 5.43 7.71 14.97
N GLU A 177 6.44 8.45 15.42
CA GLU A 177 7.58 8.87 14.59
C GLU A 177 8.30 7.63 14.04
N ALA A 178 8.64 6.70 14.93
CA ALA A 178 9.37 5.50 14.57
C ALA A 178 8.62 4.60 13.56
N LEU A 179 7.29 4.53 13.61
CA LEU A 179 6.47 3.82 12.62
C LEU A 179 6.43 4.53 11.26
N THR A 180 6.40 5.87 11.28
CA THR A 180 6.43 6.69 10.06
C THR A 180 7.76 6.52 9.34
N ASP A 181 8.87 6.46 10.08
CA ASP A 181 10.23 6.27 9.52
C ASP A 181 10.38 4.95 8.75
N ILE A 182 9.71 3.88 9.20
CA ILE A 182 9.70 2.59 8.51
C ILE A 182 8.58 2.48 7.45
N GLY A 183 7.94 3.61 7.14
CA GLY A 183 7.01 3.77 6.03
C GLY A 183 5.56 3.32 6.29
N LEU A 184 5.16 3.13 7.56
CA LEU A 184 3.73 2.96 7.85
C LEU A 184 3.01 4.31 7.74
N LYS A 185 1.74 4.27 7.33
CA LYS A 185 0.90 5.46 7.19
C LYS A 185 -0.24 5.42 8.22
N PRO A 186 -0.56 6.55 8.88
CA PRO A 186 -1.70 6.58 9.79
C PRO A 186 -3.01 6.40 9.02
N ILE A 187 -3.91 5.57 9.56
CA ILE A 187 -5.25 5.40 9.02
C ILE A 187 -6.06 6.66 9.32
N LYS A 188 -6.58 7.29 8.27
CA LYS A 188 -7.36 8.53 8.38
C LYS A 188 -8.58 8.34 9.29
N ARG A 189 -8.71 9.19 10.31
CA ARG A 189 -9.80 9.18 11.33
C ARG A 189 -9.76 7.98 12.30
N ALA A 190 -8.68 7.21 12.33
CA ALA A 190 -8.44 6.18 13.32
C ALA A 190 -7.49 6.72 14.43
N GLU A 191 -7.98 7.72 15.18
CA GLU A 191 -7.24 8.29 16.31
C GLU A 191 -8.15 8.64 17.49
N HIS A 192 -7.60 8.59 18.69
CA HIS A 192 -8.28 8.96 19.93
C HIS A 192 -7.28 9.47 20.97
N ILE A 193 -7.58 10.62 21.59
CA ILE A 193 -6.79 11.13 22.72
C ILE A 193 -7.11 10.31 23.96
N VAL A 194 -6.11 9.65 24.52
CA VAL A 194 -6.19 8.88 25.75
C VAL A 194 -5.60 9.71 26.86
N LYS A 195 -6.46 10.15 27.79
CA LYS A 195 -6.08 11.06 28.89
C LYS A 195 -4.86 10.52 29.65
N ASP A 196 -3.89 11.39 29.90
CA ASP A 196 -2.66 11.12 30.65
C ASP A 196 -1.71 10.08 30.00
N ILE A 197 -1.99 9.65 28.76
CA ILE A 197 -1.19 8.65 28.03
C ILE A 197 -0.63 9.22 26.72
N GLY A 198 -1.50 9.78 25.86
CA GLY A 198 -1.10 10.25 24.53
C GLY A 198 -2.24 10.15 23.51
N THR A 199 -1.90 10.13 22.22
CA THR A 199 -2.90 9.98 21.14
C THR A 199 -2.79 8.59 20.54
N MET A 200 -3.75 7.72 20.86
CA MET A 200 -3.86 6.41 20.23
C MET A 200 -4.14 6.60 18.74
N ARG A 201 -3.29 6.07 17.87
CA ARG A 201 -3.40 6.08 16.41
C ARG A 201 -3.17 4.68 15.85
N VAL A 202 -3.84 4.38 14.75
CA VAL A 202 -3.60 3.14 13.99
C VAL A 202 -2.84 3.46 12.71
N TYR A 203 -1.80 2.68 12.46
CA TYR A 203 -0.91 2.75 11.32
C TYR A 203 -1.06 1.49 10.48
N ARG A 204 -0.88 1.66 9.16
CA ARG A 204 -1.03 0.60 8.17
C ARG A 204 0.14 0.62 7.20
N LYS A 205 0.60 -0.56 6.81
CA LYS A 205 1.45 -0.75 5.63
C LYS A 205 0.99 -1.99 4.88
N ASP A 206 0.71 -1.78 3.61
CA ASP A 206 0.42 -2.86 2.68
C ASP A 206 1.76 -3.35 2.14
N THR A 207 2.00 -4.65 2.27
CA THR A 207 3.14 -5.31 1.63
C THR A 207 2.62 -5.95 0.35
N PRO A 208 3.22 -5.65 -0.81
CA PRO A 208 2.89 -6.36 -2.03
C PRO A 208 3.08 -7.86 -1.80
N SER A 209 2.19 -8.68 -2.37
CA SER A 209 2.40 -10.12 -2.28
C SER A 209 3.69 -10.51 -2.99
N ALA A 210 4.28 -11.66 -2.63
CA ALA A 210 5.46 -12.15 -3.33
C ALA A 210 5.22 -12.27 -4.85
N GLN A 211 3.99 -12.60 -5.26
CA GLN A 211 3.60 -12.62 -6.66
C GLN A 211 3.66 -11.23 -7.31
N GLN A 212 3.17 -10.18 -6.63
CA GLN A 212 3.25 -8.81 -7.16
C GLN A 212 4.70 -8.33 -7.32
N TYR A 213 5.62 -8.81 -6.48
CA TYR A 213 7.05 -8.56 -6.68
C TYR A 213 7.59 -9.31 -7.90
N ILE A 214 7.20 -10.58 -8.10
CA ILE A 214 7.59 -11.37 -9.27
C ILE A 214 7.05 -10.72 -10.55
N ASP A 215 5.77 -10.37 -10.58
CA ASP A 215 5.13 -9.72 -11.72
C ASP A 215 5.85 -8.40 -12.05
N GLY A 216 6.15 -7.57 -11.05
CA GLY A 216 6.91 -6.34 -11.25
C GLY A 216 8.35 -6.56 -11.73
N MET A 217 9.00 -7.67 -11.39
CA MET A 217 10.33 -8.02 -11.93
C MET A 217 10.24 -8.51 -13.38
N THR A 218 9.16 -9.20 -13.76
CA THR A 218 8.90 -9.59 -15.15
C THR A 218 8.69 -8.35 -16.01
N ASP A 219 7.83 -7.41 -15.56
CA ASP A 219 7.60 -6.14 -16.26
C ASP A 219 8.90 -5.33 -16.43
N LEU A 220 9.76 -5.32 -15.40
CA LEU A 220 11.07 -4.67 -15.49
C LEU A 220 11.98 -5.36 -16.50
N THR A 221 11.95 -6.69 -16.57
CA THR A 221 12.74 -7.47 -17.52
C THR A 221 12.29 -7.17 -18.95
N GLU A 222 10.98 -7.17 -19.21
CA GLU A 222 10.42 -6.78 -20.50
C GLU A 222 10.76 -5.32 -20.87
N ALA A 223 10.69 -4.41 -19.90
CA ALA A 223 11.08 -3.01 -20.12
C ALA A 223 12.57 -2.86 -20.48
N PHE A 224 13.45 -3.63 -19.84
CA PHE A 224 14.87 -3.66 -20.18
C PHE A 224 15.12 -4.29 -21.55
N GLU A 225 14.43 -5.39 -21.89
CA GLU A 225 14.53 -6.01 -23.20
C GLU A 225 14.13 -5.03 -24.31
N ASN A 226 12.99 -4.35 -24.16
CA ASN A 226 12.56 -3.36 -25.14
C ASN A 226 13.55 -2.19 -25.26
N LEU A 227 14.11 -1.71 -24.15
CA LEU A 227 15.09 -0.61 -24.16
C LEU A 227 16.40 -0.98 -24.88
N PHE A 228 16.91 -2.20 -24.72
CA PHE A 228 18.20 -2.60 -25.29
C PHE A 228 18.11 -3.25 -26.66
N PHE A 229 16.96 -3.85 -27.02
CA PHE A 229 16.79 -4.50 -28.32
C PHE A 229 16.16 -3.60 -29.39
N GLU A 230 15.40 -2.55 -29.02
CA GLU A 230 14.90 -1.58 -30.02
C GLU A 230 16.01 -0.71 -30.63
N GLU A 231 17.12 -0.42 -29.92
CA GLU A 231 18.26 0.31 -30.50
C GLU A 231 19.14 -0.54 -31.44
N SER A 232 19.01 -1.87 -31.41
CA SER A 232 19.83 -2.76 -32.24
C SER A 232 19.26 -3.04 -33.64
N GLY A 233 18.08 -2.49 -33.96
CA GLY A 233 17.29 -2.87 -35.14
C GLY A 233 17.24 -1.87 -36.30
N LYS A 234 18.12 -0.86 -36.37
CA LYS A 234 18.18 0.07 -37.53
C LYS A 234 19.54 0.09 -38.21
N THR A 235 20.08 -1.08 -38.53
CA THR A 235 20.97 -1.24 -39.69
C THR A 235 20.15 -1.77 -40.85
N THR A 236 19.64 -0.86 -41.67
CA THR A 236 19.17 -1.16 -43.02
C THR A 236 20.34 -1.71 -43.83
N THR A 237 20.51 -3.03 -43.83
CA THR A 237 21.20 -3.74 -44.91
C THR A 237 20.27 -3.77 -46.11
N GLY A 238 20.45 -2.79 -47.01
CA GLY A 238 19.85 -2.83 -48.34
C GLY A 238 20.36 -4.07 -49.08
N SER A 239 19.52 -5.08 -49.19
CA SER A 239 19.66 -6.14 -50.18
C SER A 239 18.67 -5.84 -51.29
N ASP A 240 19.19 -5.29 -52.38
CA ASP A 240 18.48 -5.16 -53.64
C ASP A 240 18.04 -6.56 -54.10
N LYS A 241 16.73 -6.77 -54.11
CA LYS A 241 16.11 -7.92 -54.79
C LYS A 241 15.19 -7.40 -55.88
N THR A 242 15.79 -7.15 -57.05
CA THR A 242 15.09 -7.03 -58.33
C THR A 242 14.23 -8.28 -58.55
N THR A 243 12.92 -8.08 -58.65
CA THR A 243 11.99 -9.11 -59.10
C THR A 243 11.29 -8.60 -60.35
N THR A 244 11.59 -9.24 -61.46
CA THR A 244 11.01 -9.06 -62.79
C THR A 244 9.56 -9.54 -62.83
N GLY A 245 8.64 -8.64 -63.15
CA GLY A 245 7.25 -8.95 -63.48
C GLY A 245 6.91 -8.33 -64.83
N SER A 246 7.02 -9.13 -65.89
CA SER A 246 6.64 -8.77 -67.26
C SER A 246 5.15 -9.04 -67.46
N ALA A 247 4.38 -8.03 -67.84
CA ALA A 247 3.08 -8.19 -68.49
C ALA A 247 2.85 -7.04 -69.50
N SER A 248 3.08 -7.35 -70.77
CA SER A 248 2.45 -6.73 -71.94
C SER A 248 0.92 -6.74 -71.76
N GLY A 249 0.09 -5.77 -72.13
CA GLY A 249 0.17 -4.69 -73.12
C GLY A 249 -1.16 -4.69 -73.87
N LYS A 250 -1.97 -3.61 -73.79
CA LYS A 250 -2.95 -3.23 -74.84
C LYS A 250 -3.43 -1.77 -74.69
N THR A 251 -3.18 -1.03 -75.77
CA THR A 251 -3.65 0.30 -76.24
C THR A 251 -5.19 0.35 -76.47
N THR A 252 -5.97 1.44 -76.59
CA THR A 252 -5.85 2.92 -76.73
C THR A 252 -7.27 3.55 -76.72
N THR A 253 -7.34 4.90 -76.72
CA THR A 253 -8.44 5.88 -77.01
C THR A 253 -9.22 6.42 -75.81
N GLY A 254 -9.41 7.73 -75.58
CA GLY A 254 -9.00 8.96 -76.28
C GLY A 254 -10.12 10.05 -76.24
N SER A 255 -9.80 11.23 -75.69
CA SER A 255 -10.53 12.53 -75.63
C SER A 255 -10.90 12.96 -74.20
N GLY A 256 -10.54 14.12 -73.66
CA GLY A 256 -9.75 15.26 -74.15
C GLY A 256 -9.83 16.40 -73.12
N LYS A 257 -8.66 17.03 -72.85
CA LYS A 257 -8.36 18.47 -72.58
C LYS A 257 -9.48 19.39 -72.03
N THR A 258 -9.28 20.26 -71.03
CA THR A 258 -8.23 21.30 -70.87
C THR A 258 -8.20 21.91 -69.45
N THR A 259 -6.98 22.04 -68.88
CA THR A 259 -6.30 23.20 -68.19
C THR A 259 -7.13 24.28 -67.48
N THR A 260 -6.81 24.76 -66.27
CA THR A 260 -5.64 25.56 -65.79
C THR A 260 -5.77 25.66 -64.24
N GLY A 261 -4.79 25.87 -63.36
CA GLY A 261 -3.39 26.26 -63.42
C GLY A 261 -2.98 26.86 -62.06
N SER A 262 -1.73 26.63 -61.67
CA SER A 262 -0.86 27.43 -60.78
C SER A 262 -1.02 27.43 -59.25
N ALA A 263 0.08 26.96 -58.66
CA ALA A 263 0.52 27.12 -57.28
C ALA A 263 0.95 28.56 -56.92
N SER A 264 0.81 28.90 -55.64
CA SER A 264 1.77 29.65 -54.80
C SER A 264 1.18 29.64 -53.38
N GLY A 265 1.84 29.26 -52.30
CA GLY A 265 3.24 29.47 -51.95
C GLY A 265 3.38 30.77 -51.18
N LYS A 266 3.04 30.79 -49.87
CA LYS A 266 3.61 31.76 -48.92
C LYS A 266 3.50 31.31 -47.46
N THR A 267 4.59 30.77 -46.95
CA THR A 267 4.98 30.87 -45.53
C THR A 267 5.46 32.29 -45.25
N THR A 268 5.08 32.89 -44.11
CA THR A 268 5.99 33.66 -43.25
C THR A 268 5.39 34.00 -41.89
N THR A 269 6.29 33.93 -40.93
CA THR A 269 6.33 34.17 -39.49
C THR A 269 5.88 35.58 -39.07
N GLY A 270 5.43 35.70 -37.81
CA GLY A 270 5.27 36.99 -37.13
C GLY A 270 4.77 36.87 -35.69
N SER A 271 5.71 36.88 -34.74
CA SER A 271 5.48 37.20 -33.33
C SER A 271 5.06 38.67 -33.19
N ASP A 272 4.11 38.98 -32.32
CA ASP A 272 4.26 39.95 -31.23
C ASP A 272 2.94 40.31 -30.51
N LYS A 273 2.95 40.06 -29.19
CA LYS A 273 2.64 40.97 -28.09
C LYS A 273 1.54 42.03 -28.30
N LYS A 274 0.43 41.92 -27.53
CA LYS A 274 -0.24 43.10 -26.96
C LYS A 274 -0.98 42.81 -25.65
N THR A 275 -0.38 43.29 -24.57
CA THR A 275 -1.04 43.72 -23.32
C THR A 275 -2.03 44.84 -23.59
N THR A 276 -3.24 44.79 -23.03
CA THR A 276 -3.92 45.99 -22.52
C THR A 276 -4.85 45.64 -21.36
N ALA A 277 -4.72 46.41 -20.29
CA ALA A 277 -5.57 46.41 -19.11
C ALA A 277 -6.94 47.04 -19.38
N SER A 278 -7.92 46.72 -18.51
CA SER A 278 -8.91 47.70 -18.06
C SER A 278 -9.45 47.29 -16.69
N ALA A 279 -9.17 48.16 -15.72
CA ALA A 279 -9.77 48.22 -14.40
C ALA A 279 -11.18 48.81 -14.47
N LYS A 280 -12.07 48.47 -13.52
CA LYS A 280 -13.00 49.43 -12.87
C LYS A 280 -13.72 48.85 -11.62
N THR A 281 -13.28 49.32 -10.44
CA THR A 281 -14.00 49.82 -9.23
C THR A 281 -15.17 49.02 -8.61
N THR A 282 -15.04 48.45 -7.39
CA THR A 282 -15.23 48.97 -5.99
C THR A 282 -16.64 48.80 -5.39
N THR A 283 -16.67 48.07 -4.27
CA THR A 283 -17.37 48.32 -2.97
C THR A 283 -16.84 47.20 -2.05
N GLY A 284 -16.28 47.37 -0.86
CA GLY A 284 -16.44 48.39 0.17
C GLY A 284 -16.95 47.69 1.45
N SER A 285 -16.05 47.24 2.33
CA SER A 285 -16.28 47.15 3.79
C SER A 285 -14.98 46.84 4.53
N ALA A 286 -14.58 47.81 5.33
CA ALA A 286 -13.48 47.77 6.27
C ALA A 286 -14.06 47.81 7.70
N SER A 287 -13.58 46.93 8.56
CA SER A 287 -13.49 47.07 10.03
C SER A 287 -12.98 45.72 10.57
N GLY A 288 -11.99 45.59 11.44
CA GLY A 288 -11.22 46.56 12.19
C GLY A 288 -9.98 45.86 12.74
N LYS A 289 -8.91 46.64 12.82
CA LYS A 289 -7.62 46.32 13.42
C LYS A 289 -7.70 46.61 14.91
N THR A 290 -7.30 45.66 15.76
CA THR A 290 -6.90 45.93 17.15
C THR A 290 -5.65 45.13 17.49
N THR A 291 -4.58 45.87 17.74
CA THR A 291 -3.33 45.47 18.37
C THR A 291 -3.29 46.04 19.78
N THR A 292 -3.11 45.20 20.80
CA THR A 292 -2.56 45.43 22.15
C THR A 292 -2.88 44.18 22.98
N GLY A 293 -2.04 43.58 23.82
CA GLY A 293 -0.73 43.94 24.30
C GLY A 293 -0.10 42.73 25.03
N SER A 294 1.20 42.87 25.28
CA SER A 294 2.01 41.99 26.11
C SER A 294 1.47 41.89 27.53
N ASP A 295 1.42 40.68 28.09
CA ASP A 295 1.62 40.50 29.54
C ASP A 295 2.32 39.17 29.84
N LYS A 296 3.53 39.34 30.34
CA LYS A 296 4.43 38.35 30.92
C LYS A 296 3.97 38.12 32.36
N LYS A 297 3.46 36.91 32.68
CA LYS A 297 3.26 36.50 34.07
C LYS A 297 3.98 35.19 34.37
N THR A 298 5.20 35.35 34.88
CA THR A 298 5.90 34.38 35.71
C THR A 298 5.17 34.21 37.04
N THR A 299 4.86 32.97 37.43
CA THR A 299 4.62 32.60 38.83
C THR A 299 5.16 31.20 39.13
N ALA A 300 6.28 31.23 39.86
CA ALA A 300 6.75 30.38 40.95
C ALA A 300 6.29 28.91 41.08
N SER A 301 7.33 28.08 41.15
CA SER A 301 7.51 26.82 41.89
C SER A 301 6.63 26.63 43.14
N GLY A 302 5.89 25.52 43.17
CA GLY A 302 5.34 24.91 44.38
C GLY A 302 5.86 23.49 44.55
N LYS A 303 7.01 23.34 45.23
CA LYS A 303 7.55 22.07 45.70
C LYS A 303 6.64 21.54 46.82
N LYS A 304 5.89 20.45 46.58
CA LYS A 304 5.14 19.75 47.62
C LYS A 304 5.78 18.39 47.90
N THR A 305 6.68 18.38 48.87
CA THR A 305 7.09 17.19 49.62
C THR A 305 5.97 16.80 50.58
N THR A 306 5.48 15.57 50.48
CA THR A 306 4.74 14.91 51.57
C THR A 306 5.27 13.50 51.78
N ALA A 307 5.36 13.16 53.06
CA ALA A 307 6.21 12.15 53.65
C ALA A 307 5.74 10.71 53.42
N SER A 308 6.74 9.86 53.53
CA SER A 308 6.71 8.43 53.85
C SER A 308 5.73 8.07 54.97
N GLY A 309 4.84 7.12 54.69
CA GLY A 309 4.10 6.35 55.68
C GLY A 309 4.39 4.86 55.51
N LYS A 310 5.45 4.37 56.13
CA LYS A 310 5.74 2.94 56.31
C LYS A 310 4.85 2.44 57.46
N LYS A 311 3.88 1.57 57.17
CA LYS A 311 3.12 0.85 58.20
C LYS A 311 3.47 -0.63 58.14
N THR A 312 4.38 -1.03 59.01
CA THR A 312 4.65 -2.41 59.41
C THR A 312 3.77 -2.76 60.60
N THR A 313 2.97 -3.80 60.47
CA THR A 313 2.40 -4.64 61.53
C THR A 313 2.34 -6.04 60.90
N GLY A 314 3.04 -7.08 61.35
CA GLY A 314 3.29 -7.47 62.74
C GLY A 314 2.28 -8.54 63.10
N SER A 315 2.73 -9.79 63.12
CA SER A 315 1.99 -11.05 63.22
C SER A 315 1.12 -11.23 64.47
N ALA A 316 0.04 -12.00 64.32
CA ALA A 316 -0.35 -13.12 65.17
C ALA A 316 -1.14 -14.12 64.30
#